data_AF-A0A562M9E9-F1
#
_entry.id   AF-A0A562M9E9-F1
#
_cell.length_a   1.000
_cell.length_b   1.000
_cell.length_c   1.000
_cell.angle_alpha   90.00
_cell.angle_beta   90.00
_cell.angle_gamma   90.00
#
_symmetry.space_group_name_H-M   'P 1'
#
loop_
_entity.id
_entity.type
_entity.pdbx_description
1 polymer ?
#
loop_
_entity_poly.entity_id
_entity_poly.type
_entity_poly.pdbx_seq_one_letter_code
_entity_poly.pdbx_strand_id
1 'polypeptide(L)'
;MATMHYLFFGILSVAVLFLGRAGTAAIREQDVPSGYIELRSADPLVEHGDAVAINDYIGSDLRKRIIDSAVREIGVQEATGNNDGPRVEAYLRYVGLGKGYAWCAAFVSWCYGRAGRPLPRNA
;
A
#
# COMPACT_ATOMS: atom_id res chain seq x y z
N MET A 1 38.36 12.22 32.88
CA MET A 1 38.13 12.69 31.49
C MET A 1 36.79 12.14 31.01
N ALA A 2 35.72 12.92 31.15
CA ALA A 2 34.38 12.52 30.75
C ALA A 2 33.68 13.74 30.15
N THR A 3 33.98 14.08 28.90
CA THR A 3 33.47 15.34 28.31
C THR A 3 33.11 15.30 26.83
N MET A 4 33.22 14.18 26.10
CA MET A 4 32.85 14.16 24.67
C MET A 4 31.79 13.13 24.25
N HIS A 5 31.53 12.09 25.04
CA HIS A 5 30.50 11.10 24.67
C HIS A 5 29.07 11.61 24.91
N TYR A 6 28.82 12.40 25.96
CA TYR A 6 27.47 12.86 26.31
C TYR A 6 26.93 13.97 25.41
N LEU A 7 27.81 14.74 24.76
CA LEU A 7 27.40 15.78 23.80
C LEU A 7 26.90 15.18 22.48
N PHE A 8 27.49 14.07 22.04
CA PHE A 8 27.06 13.37 20.81
C PHE A 8 25.68 12.70 20.95
N PHE A 9 25.41 12.04 22.08
CA PHE A 9 24.10 11.41 22.32
C PHE A 9 22.99 12.43 22.62
N GLY A 10 23.31 13.59 23.20
CA GLY A 10 22.34 14.66 23.46
C GLY A 10 21.81 15.31 22.17
N ILE A 11 22.68 15.59 21.21
CA ILE A 11 22.31 16.21 19.93
C ILE A 11 21.51 15.23 19.05
N LEU A 12 21.86 13.94 19.07
CA LEU A 12 21.15 12.89 18.33
C LEU A 12 19.71 12.68 18.86
N SER A 13 19.52 12.78 20.17
CA SER A 13 18.20 12.62 20.82
C SER A 13 17.23 13.77 20.49
N VAL A 14 17.73 15.00 20.41
CA VAL A 14 16.94 16.17 20.02
C VAL A 14 16.57 16.11 18.53
N ALA A 15 17.46 15.65 17.65
CA ALA A 15 17.17 15.51 16.22
C ALA A 15 16.03 14.50 15.93
N VAL A 16 15.97 13.38 16.65
CA VAL A 16 14.88 12.38 16.48
C VAL A 16 13.52 12.93 16.91
N LEU A 17 13.48 13.79 17.93
CA LEU A 17 12.23 14.41 18.42
C LEU A 17 11.72 15.56 17.53
N PHE A 18 12.61 16.29 16.84
CA PHE A 18 12.21 17.39 15.96
C PHE A 18 12.00 16.97 14.49
N LEU A 19 12.67 15.94 13.97
CA LEU A 19 12.42 15.41 12.61
C LEU A 19 11.23 14.43 12.54
N GLY A 20 10.71 13.93 13.66
CA GLY A 20 9.53 13.07 13.69
C GLY A 20 8.21 13.74 13.31
N ARG A 21 8.20 15.06 13.06
CA ARG A 21 6.97 15.83 12.78
C ARG A 21 6.77 16.21 11.30
N ALA A 22 7.71 15.86 10.42
CA ALA A 22 7.60 16.13 8.99
C ALA A 22 7.45 14.81 8.22
N GLY A 23 6.22 14.28 8.13
CA GLY A 23 6.05 13.00 7.46
C GLY A 23 4.62 12.51 7.29
N THR A 24 3.72 13.33 6.73
CA THR A 24 2.53 12.81 6.04
C THR A 24 1.90 13.84 5.09
N ALA A 25 2.73 14.59 4.34
CA ALA A 25 2.26 15.39 3.22
C ALA A 25 2.12 14.57 1.91
N ALA A 26 2.39 13.26 1.95
CA ALA A 26 2.49 12.40 0.76
C ALA A 26 1.19 11.68 0.38
N ILE A 27 0.12 11.76 1.19
CA ILE A 27 -1.22 11.33 0.75
C ILE A 27 -1.89 12.53 0.09
N ARG A 28 -1.38 12.94 -1.07
CA ARG A 28 -2.20 13.69 -2.01
C ARG A 28 -3.22 12.69 -2.53
N GLU A 29 -4.49 12.86 -2.15
CA GLU A 29 -5.60 12.19 -2.80
C GLU A 29 -5.40 12.36 -4.32
N GLN A 30 -5.00 11.27 -4.97
CA GLN A 30 -5.00 11.23 -6.41
C GLN A 30 -6.47 11.14 -6.80
N ASP A 31 -6.97 12.21 -7.41
CA ASP A 31 -8.25 12.25 -8.11
C ASP A 31 -8.41 10.94 -8.87
N VAL A 32 -9.32 10.10 -8.38
CA VAL A 32 -9.62 8.83 -9.01
C VAL A 32 -10.18 9.18 -10.38
N PRO A 33 -9.56 8.76 -11.49
CA PRO A 33 -10.07 9.06 -12.81
C PRO A 33 -11.53 8.59 -12.88
N SER A 34 -12.40 9.51 -13.30
CA SER A 34 -13.86 9.36 -13.43
C SER A 34 -14.30 8.25 -14.40
N GLY A 35 -13.45 7.26 -14.70
CA GLY A 35 -13.81 6.07 -15.48
C GLY A 35 -14.53 5.00 -14.64
N TYR A 36 -14.48 5.07 -13.30
CA TYR A 36 -15.17 4.10 -12.44
C TYR A 36 -16.66 4.42 -12.22
N ILE A 37 -17.06 5.69 -12.37
CA ILE A 37 -18.45 6.13 -12.26
C ILE A 37 -19.25 5.73 -13.51
N GLU A 38 -18.60 5.70 -14.68
CA GLU A 38 -19.27 5.48 -15.97
C GLU A 38 -19.82 4.05 -16.13
N LEU A 39 -19.34 3.07 -15.35
CA LEU A 39 -19.88 1.71 -15.36
C LEU A 39 -21.19 1.55 -14.56
N ARG A 40 -21.68 2.60 -13.88
CA ARG A 40 -22.84 2.53 -12.99
C ARG A 40 -23.93 3.56 -13.26
N SER A 41 -23.80 4.38 -14.29
CA SER A 41 -24.79 5.40 -14.71
C SER A 41 -26.16 4.83 -15.15
N ALA A 42 -26.38 3.51 -15.06
CA ALA A 42 -27.64 2.86 -15.39
C ALA A 42 -28.59 2.71 -14.18
N ASP A 43 -28.18 3.08 -12.96
CA ASP A 43 -29.02 2.89 -11.77
C ASP A 43 -29.80 4.19 -11.42
N PRO A 44 -31.15 4.24 -11.53
CA PRO A 44 -31.90 5.51 -11.59
C PRO A 44 -32.21 6.16 -10.23
N LEU A 45 -31.67 5.70 -9.10
CA LEU A 45 -32.25 5.97 -7.77
C LEU A 45 -31.37 6.74 -6.77
N VAL A 46 -30.35 7.49 -7.19
CA VAL A 46 -29.43 8.12 -6.22
C VAL A 46 -29.48 9.65 -6.30
N GLU A 47 -30.19 10.25 -5.34
CA GLU A 47 -30.34 11.69 -5.16
C GLU A 47 -29.07 12.35 -4.57
N HIS A 48 -28.95 13.66 -4.74
CA HIS A 48 -27.72 14.46 -4.55
C HIS A 48 -27.14 14.59 -3.12
N GLY A 49 -27.58 13.78 -2.15
CA GLY A 49 -27.02 13.73 -0.78
C GLY A 49 -25.87 12.73 -0.58
N ASP A 50 -25.56 11.90 -1.58
CA ASP A 50 -24.92 10.59 -1.38
C ASP A 50 -23.41 10.54 -1.64
N ALA A 51 -22.75 11.63 -2.05
CA ALA A 51 -21.35 11.58 -2.47
C ALA A 51 -20.39 11.07 -1.36
N VAL A 52 -20.60 11.46 -0.10
CA VAL A 52 -19.78 11.01 1.04
C VAL A 52 -20.04 9.54 1.36
N ALA A 53 -21.31 9.12 1.38
CA ALA A 53 -21.69 7.73 1.64
C ALA A 53 -21.25 6.79 0.50
N ILE A 54 -21.30 7.26 -0.75
CA ILE A 54 -20.78 6.55 -1.92
C ILE A 54 -19.26 6.42 -1.82
N ASN A 55 -18.53 7.46 -1.42
CA ASN A 55 -17.07 7.37 -1.29
C ASN A 55 -16.66 6.41 -0.17
N ASP A 56 -17.39 6.40 0.95
CA ASP A 56 -17.17 5.45 2.05
C ASP A 56 -17.53 4.01 1.63
N TYR A 57 -18.63 3.83 0.89
CA TYR A 57 -19.02 2.54 0.32
C TYR A 57 -18.02 2.04 -0.73
N ILE A 58 -17.53 2.90 -1.62
CA ILE A 58 -16.49 2.55 -2.60
C ILE A 58 -15.15 2.27 -1.91
N GLY A 59 -14.81 3.03 -0.87
CA GLY A 59 -13.62 2.81 -0.05
C GLY A 59 -13.67 1.49 0.71
N SER A 60 -14.83 1.15 1.28
CA SER A 60 -15.05 -0.12 1.97
C SER A 60 -15.02 -1.32 1.01
N ASP A 61 -15.59 -1.19 -0.20
CA ASP A 61 -15.51 -2.21 -1.25
C ASP A 61 -14.06 -2.39 -1.74
N LEU A 62 -13.31 -1.30 -1.95
CA LEU A 62 -11.90 -1.38 -2.33
C LEU A 62 -11.07 -2.14 -1.29
N ARG A 63 -11.21 -1.78 -0.01
CA ARG A 63 -10.49 -2.46 1.09
C ARG A 63 -10.82 -3.95 1.10
N LYS A 64 -12.09 -4.29 0.95
CA LYS A 64 -12.55 -5.68 0.89
C LYS A 64 -11.88 -6.43 -0.25
N ARG A 65 -11.83 -5.86 -1.46
CA ARG A 65 -11.17 -6.50 -2.62
C ARG A 65 -9.66 -6.70 -2.43
N ILE A 66 -8.99 -5.77 -1.75
CA ILE A 66 -7.57 -5.92 -1.38
C ILE A 66 -7.39 -7.11 -0.44
N ILE A 67 -8.22 -7.19 0.61
CA ILE A 67 -8.20 -8.30 1.58
C ILE A 67 -8.54 -9.63 0.90
N ASP A 68 -9.56 -9.66 0.05
CA ASP A 68 -9.96 -10.86 -0.70
C ASP A 68 -8.84 -11.35 -1.63
N SER A 69 -8.02 -10.44 -2.15
CA SER A 69 -6.84 -10.80 -2.94
C SER A 69 -5.77 -11.45 -2.05
N ALA A 70 -5.52 -10.92 -0.86
CA ALA A 70 -4.56 -11.48 0.09
C ALA A 70 -5.02 -12.84 0.65
N VAL A 71 -6.30 -13.00 0.98
CA VAL A 71 -6.88 -14.24 1.51
C VAL A 71 -6.71 -15.42 0.53
N ARG A 72 -6.81 -15.16 -0.78
CA ARG A 72 -6.59 -16.19 -1.81
C ARG A 72 -5.15 -16.70 -1.89
N GLU A 73 -4.20 -16.01 -1.27
CA GLU A 73 -2.78 -16.36 -1.26
C GLU A 73 -2.34 -17.00 0.07
N ILE A 74 -3.27 -17.30 0.98
CA ILE A 74 -2.97 -18.04 2.20
C ILE A 74 -2.40 -19.42 1.84
N GLY A 75 -1.28 -19.76 2.45
CA GLY A 75 -0.56 -21.01 2.19
C GLY A 75 0.53 -20.90 1.11
N VAL A 76 0.65 -19.76 0.43
CA VAL A 76 1.81 -19.49 -0.43
C VAL A 76 3.07 -19.42 0.43
N GLN A 77 4.06 -20.20 0.04
CA GLN A 77 5.38 -20.24 0.66
C GLN A 77 6.44 -20.14 -0.42
N GLU A 78 7.65 -19.79 0.00
CA GLU A 78 8.81 -19.84 -0.87
C GLU A 78 9.10 -21.28 -1.27
N ALA A 79 9.53 -21.49 -2.52
CA ALA A 79 9.82 -22.82 -3.03
C ALA A 79 11.00 -23.47 -2.29
N THR A 80 12.02 -22.67 -1.95
CA THR A 80 13.24 -23.16 -1.30
C THR A 80 13.64 -22.40 -0.05
N GLY A 81 12.87 -21.38 0.35
CA GLY A 81 13.25 -20.47 1.45
C GLY A 81 14.27 -19.40 1.05
N ASN A 82 14.42 -19.13 -0.25
CA ASN A 82 15.35 -18.13 -0.78
C ASN A 82 14.61 -17.00 -1.55
N ASN A 83 13.50 -16.52 -1.00
CA ASN A 83 12.62 -15.51 -1.60
C ASN A 83 12.21 -15.88 -3.04
N ASP A 84 11.75 -17.11 -3.22
CA ASP A 84 11.56 -17.68 -4.55
C ASP A 84 10.33 -18.54 -4.72
N GLY A 85 10.02 -18.85 -5.98
CA GLY A 85 8.89 -19.70 -6.34
C GLY A 85 7.91 -18.97 -7.25
N PRO A 86 7.09 -19.70 -8.03
CA PRO A 86 6.29 -19.12 -9.10
C PRO A 86 5.39 -17.98 -8.64
N ARG A 87 4.83 -18.14 -7.43
CA ARG A 87 3.90 -17.16 -6.86
C ARG A 87 4.61 -15.93 -6.28
N VAL A 88 5.66 -16.14 -5.49
CA VAL A 88 6.49 -15.08 -4.90
C VAL A 88 7.10 -14.21 -6.01
N GLU A 89 7.63 -14.83 -7.06
CA GLU A 89 8.21 -14.13 -8.20
C GLU A 89 7.17 -13.34 -9.01
N ALA A 90 5.90 -13.74 -8.99
CA ALA A 90 4.84 -12.95 -9.61
C ALA A 90 4.51 -11.68 -8.80
N TYR A 91 4.65 -11.68 -7.47
CA TYR A 91 4.56 -10.45 -6.67
C TYR A 91 5.73 -9.52 -6.98
N LEU A 92 6.95 -10.07 -7.00
CA LEU A 92 8.17 -9.31 -7.31
C LEU A 92 8.10 -8.69 -8.70
N ARG A 93 7.65 -9.46 -9.70
CA ARG A 93 7.48 -8.95 -11.07
C ARG A 93 6.47 -7.81 -11.16
N TYR A 94 5.42 -7.82 -10.33
CA TYR A 94 4.46 -6.72 -10.31
C TYR A 94 5.12 -5.39 -9.95
N VAL A 95 6.12 -5.39 -9.08
CA VAL A 95 6.89 -4.19 -8.71
C VAL A 95 8.19 -4.02 -9.50
N GLY A 96 8.38 -4.82 -10.55
CA GLY A 96 9.54 -4.72 -11.46
C GLY A 96 10.81 -5.41 -10.95
N LEU A 97 10.72 -6.27 -9.94
CA LEU A 97 11.85 -7.03 -9.41
C LEU A 97 11.90 -8.47 -9.96
N GLY A 98 13.10 -9.05 -9.92
CA GLY A 98 13.35 -10.46 -10.21
C GLY A 98 13.23 -11.37 -8.99
N LYS A 99 13.53 -12.66 -9.16
CA LYS A 99 13.61 -13.67 -8.08
C LYS A 99 14.64 -13.28 -7.02
N GLY A 100 14.41 -13.69 -5.77
CA GLY A 100 15.41 -13.64 -4.69
C GLY A 100 15.37 -12.39 -3.81
N TYR A 101 14.60 -11.38 -4.20
CA TYR A 101 14.36 -10.19 -3.37
C TYR A 101 13.31 -10.45 -2.30
N ALA A 102 13.45 -9.80 -1.15
CA ALA A 102 12.38 -9.75 -0.15
C ALA A 102 11.08 -9.24 -0.79
N TRP A 103 9.96 -9.88 -0.45
CA TRP A 103 8.73 -9.78 -1.24
C TRP A 103 7.51 -9.28 -0.46
N CYS A 104 7.68 -8.89 0.81
CA CYS A 104 6.56 -8.49 1.66
C CYS A 104 5.82 -7.25 1.14
N ALA A 105 6.53 -6.17 0.77
CA ALA A 105 5.87 -4.98 0.21
C ALA A 105 5.42 -5.21 -1.24
N ALA A 106 6.17 -6.03 -2.01
CA ALA A 106 5.76 -6.45 -3.34
C ALA A 106 4.40 -7.19 -3.34
N PHE A 107 4.17 -8.07 -2.34
CA PHE A 107 2.89 -8.73 -2.14
C PHE A 107 1.76 -7.74 -1.85
N VAL A 108 1.99 -6.77 -0.95
CA VAL A 108 0.99 -5.74 -0.65
C VAL A 108 0.66 -4.91 -1.89
N SER A 109 1.68 -4.43 -2.62
CA SER A 109 1.52 -3.72 -3.89
C SER A 109 0.72 -4.54 -4.90
N TRP A 110 1.01 -5.85 -5.00
CA TRP A 110 0.27 -6.76 -5.86
C TRP A 110 -1.22 -6.85 -5.49
N CYS A 111 -1.56 -6.96 -4.19
CA CYS A 111 -2.94 -6.97 -3.72
C CYS A 111 -3.72 -5.70 -4.09
N TYR A 112 -3.08 -4.52 -4.02
CA TYR A 112 -3.67 -3.27 -4.50
C TYR A 112 -3.93 -3.31 -6.01
N GLY A 113 -2.97 -3.83 -6.78
CA GLY A 113 -3.11 -4.05 -8.22
C GLY A 113 -4.32 -4.90 -8.58
N ARG A 114 -4.53 -6.00 -7.85
CA ARG A 114 -5.68 -6.89 -8.05
C ARG A 114 -7.02 -6.23 -7.73
N ALA A 115 -7.03 -5.24 -6.83
CA ALA A 115 -8.21 -4.47 -6.49
C ALA A 115 -8.48 -3.28 -7.45
N GLY A 116 -7.69 -3.17 -8.52
CA GLY A 116 -7.80 -2.11 -9.53
C GLY A 116 -7.03 -0.83 -9.18
N ARG A 117 -6.13 -0.88 -8.19
CA ARG A 117 -5.29 0.27 -7.80
C ARG A 117 -3.84 0.04 -8.28
N PRO A 118 -3.35 0.84 -9.26
CA PRO A 118 -2.02 0.63 -9.82
C PRO A 118 -0.89 0.99 -8.86
N LEU A 119 -1.20 1.73 -7.79
CA LEU A 119 -0.31 2.14 -6.72
C LEU A 119 -0.81 1.57 -5.37
N PRO A 120 0.09 1.30 -4.41
CA PRO A 120 1.55 1.46 -4.49
C PRO A 120 2.22 0.39 -5.39
N ARG A 121 3.48 0.66 -5.79
CA ARG A 121 4.38 -0.30 -6.48
C ARG A 121 5.75 -0.36 -5.81
N ASN A 122 5.78 -0.32 -4.48
CA ASN A 122 7.00 -0.44 -3.70
C ASN A 122 7.32 -1.92 -3.43
N ALA A 123 8.62 -2.19 -3.31
CA ALA A 123 9.17 -3.49 -2.94
C ALA A 123 9.63 -3.50 -1.49
#